data_AF-A0A1N7BTZ1-F1
#
_entry.id   AF-A0A1N7BTZ1-F1
#
_cell.length_a   1.000
_cell.length_b   1.000
_cell.length_c   1.000
_cell.angle_alpha   90.00
_cell.angle_beta   90.00
_cell.angle_gamma   90.00
#
_symmetry.space_group_name_H-M   'P 1'
#
loop_
_entity.id
_entity.type
_entity.pdbx_description
1 polymer ?
#
loop_
_entity_poly.entity_id
_entity_poly.type
_entity_poly.pdbx_seq_one_letter_code
_entity_poly.pdbx_strand_id
1 'polypeptide(L)'
;MPACLGFGVLALCALLLLAPWWRREGRHQWQRSRRLAHWIRHLPAREQPGRDEVRALQLALPGRRAASPLLGIGDAHAAPRALAALPPDGDASAAAFWEARQVGGLVLLSLTLPPIDGLDGGARRLGLWPHALRALARHHPSQPLQGLVLCIAAADLLRDTAGRTIQLGRLTRLAHQACGGLGTALPVHLVVTQLQTLRGYASFEAMLPPEAFGQPWGMRHPGGSRALRPEDLLAPVFEPLMERLHGLRLGMLLDAPPLPMRRDLHEFVEQVRGLRTGLCQWLDMLADGPPPSPLPHWQGLFFTASRPEAAFTTGLLARMAGLPPSPRPAP
;
A
#
# COMPACT_ATOMS: atom_id res chain seq x y z
N MET A 1 4.74 26.73 -57.70
CA MET A 1 4.53 25.45 -56.99
C MET A 1 5.68 25.05 -56.01
N PRO A 2 6.26 25.94 -55.17
CA PRO A 2 7.29 25.52 -54.20
C PRO A 2 6.74 25.07 -52.83
N ALA A 3 5.46 25.34 -52.52
CA ALA A 3 4.89 25.08 -51.19
C ALA A 3 4.74 23.58 -50.84
N CYS A 4 4.58 22.69 -51.84
CA CYS A 4 4.33 21.27 -51.59
C CYS A 4 5.59 20.50 -51.12
N LEU A 5 6.80 20.96 -51.49
CA LEU A 5 8.05 20.31 -51.09
C LEU A 5 8.41 20.62 -49.63
N GLY A 6 8.09 21.83 -49.14
CA GLY A 6 8.34 22.22 -47.75
C GLY A 6 7.53 21.40 -46.73
N PHE A 7 6.28 21.07 -47.05
CA PHE A 7 5.42 20.24 -46.19
C PHE A 7 5.92 18.79 -46.08
N GLY A 8 6.45 18.22 -47.16
CA GLY A 8 7.00 16.85 -47.14
C GLY A 8 8.22 16.72 -46.24
N VAL A 9 9.13 17.71 -46.28
CA VAL A 9 10.33 17.73 -45.43
C VAL A 9 9.97 17.95 -43.96
N LEU A 10 9.03 18.85 -43.65
CA LEU A 10 8.55 19.07 -42.28
C LEU A 10 7.84 17.84 -41.70
N ALA A 11 7.04 17.13 -42.49
CA ALA A 11 6.38 15.89 -42.06
C ALA A 11 7.39 14.76 -41.79
N LEU A 12 8.44 14.64 -42.62
CA LEU A 12 9.51 13.66 -42.45
C LEU A 12 10.36 13.97 -41.20
N CYS A 13 10.69 15.24 -40.95
CA CYS A 13 11.38 15.68 -39.74
C CYS A 13 10.53 15.46 -38.48
N ALA A 14 9.22 15.76 -38.51
CA ALA A 14 8.31 15.47 -37.41
C ALA A 14 8.20 13.96 -37.13
N LEU A 15 8.12 13.12 -38.17
CA LEU A 15 8.15 11.66 -38.05
C LEU A 15 9.46 11.16 -37.46
N LEU A 16 10.61 11.66 -37.89
CA LEU A 16 11.93 11.26 -37.39
C LEU A 16 12.16 11.68 -35.93
N LEU A 17 11.63 12.82 -35.50
CA LEU A 17 11.71 13.30 -34.11
C LEU A 17 10.69 12.62 -33.18
N LEU A 18 9.48 12.34 -33.68
CA LEU A 18 8.43 11.67 -32.90
C LEU A 18 8.58 10.14 -32.88
N ALA A 19 9.19 9.52 -33.89
CA ALA A 19 9.39 8.08 -33.97
C ALA A 19 10.17 7.48 -32.78
N PRO A 20 11.30 8.05 -32.29
CA PRO A 20 11.99 7.52 -31.12
C PRO A 20 11.19 7.73 -29.82
N TRP A 21 10.50 8.87 -29.70
CA TRP A 21 9.59 9.13 -28.56
C TRP A 21 8.41 8.13 -28.54
N TRP A 22 7.79 7.89 -29.71
CA TRP A 22 6.69 6.94 -29.88
C TRP A 22 7.15 5.49 -29.72
N ARG A 23 8.37 5.15 -30.17
CA ARG A 23 8.98 3.82 -29.99
C ARG A 23 9.23 3.50 -28.52
N ARG A 24 9.60 4.47 -27.69
CA ARG A 24 9.96 4.21 -26.29
C ARG A 24 8.75 4.42 -25.36
N GLU A 25 8.20 5.63 -25.34
CA GLU A 25 7.13 6.01 -24.41
C GLU A 25 5.76 5.51 -24.88
N GLY A 26 5.48 5.67 -26.19
CA GLY A 26 4.22 5.28 -26.80
C GLY A 26 3.97 3.78 -26.78
N ARG A 27 5.02 2.96 -26.99
CA ARG A 27 4.90 1.49 -26.95
C ARG A 27 4.55 0.96 -25.56
N HIS A 28 5.19 1.44 -24.50
CA HIS A 28 4.88 1.00 -23.14
C HIS A 28 3.46 1.42 -22.72
N GLN A 29 3.05 2.66 -23.03
CA GLN A 29 1.70 3.14 -22.77
C GLN A 29 0.63 2.37 -23.55
N TRP A 30 0.92 2.03 -24.81
CA TRP A 30 0.02 1.25 -25.66
C TRP A 30 -0.09 -0.21 -25.21
N GLN A 31 1.03 -0.86 -24.89
CA GLN A 31 1.04 -2.23 -24.35
C GLN A 31 0.31 -2.30 -23.01
N ARG A 32 0.52 -1.33 -22.11
CA ARG A 32 -0.22 -1.20 -20.85
C ARG A 32 -1.72 -1.04 -21.10
N SER A 33 -2.11 -0.11 -21.95
CA SER A 33 -3.52 0.14 -22.29
C SER A 33 -4.19 -1.09 -22.90
N ARG A 34 -3.48 -1.83 -23.76
CA ARG A 34 -3.96 -3.10 -24.34
C ARG A 34 -4.10 -4.20 -23.29
N ARG A 35 -3.13 -4.38 -22.39
CA ARG A 35 -3.19 -5.36 -21.30
C ARG A 35 -4.40 -5.13 -20.39
N LEU A 36 -4.59 -3.89 -19.94
CA LEU A 36 -5.73 -3.52 -19.10
C LEU A 36 -7.06 -3.66 -19.85
N ALA A 37 -7.12 -3.26 -21.12
CA ALA A 37 -8.32 -3.46 -21.94
C ALA A 37 -8.64 -4.93 -22.22
N HIS A 38 -7.62 -5.77 -22.40
CA HIS A 38 -7.77 -7.21 -22.52
C HIS A 38 -8.32 -7.81 -21.23
N TRP A 39 -7.71 -7.49 -20.08
CA TRP A 39 -8.16 -7.97 -18.78
C TRP A 39 -9.62 -7.57 -18.50
N ILE A 40 -10.00 -6.31 -18.69
CA ILE A 40 -11.38 -5.84 -18.51
C ILE A 40 -12.37 -6.64 -19.38
N ARG A 41 -12.00 -6.96 -20.64
CA ARG A 41 -12.86 -7.73 -21.55
C ARG A 41 -13.04 -9.18 -21.14
N HIS A 42 -12.07 -9.76 -20.44
CA HIS A 42 -12.08 -11.15 -19.99
C HIS A 42 -12.42 -11.30 -18.51
N LEU A 43 -12.99 -10.27 -17.87
CA LEU A 43 -13.53 -10.39 -16.52
C LEU A 43 -14.70 -11.41 -16.51
N PRO A 44 -14.71 -12.36 -15.56
CA PRO A 44 -15.81 -13.30 -15.44
C PRO A 44 -17.11 -12.54 -15.12
N ALA A 45 -18.26 -13.06 -15.55
CA ALA A 45 -19.55 -12.36 -15.45
C ALA A 45 -19.88 -11.88 -14.02
N ARG A 46 -19.51 -12.68 -13.00
CA ARG A 46 -19.68 -12.33 -11.57
C ARG A 46 -18.83 -11.14 -11.10
N GLU A 47 -17.77 -10.81 -11.82
CA GLU A 47 -16.85 -9.71 -11.54
C GLU A 47 -17.07 -8.53 -12.50
N GLN A 48 -18.12 -8.53 -13.33
CA GLN A 48 -18.39 -7.39 -14.20
C GLN A 48 -19.10 -6.28 -13.41
N PRO A 49 -18.47 -5.11 -13.24
CA PRO A 49 -19.10 -4.00 -12.53
C PRO A 49 -20.17 -3.31 -13.38
N GLY A 50 -21.12 -2.67 -12.71
CA GLY A 50 -22.11 -1.82 -13.37
C GLY A 50 -21.47 -0.57 -14.00
N ARG A 51 -22.10 -0.01 -15.03
CA ARG A 51 -21.61 1.23 -15.67
C ARG A 51 -21.52 2.40 -14.68
N ASP A 52 -22.50 2.51 -13.79
CA ASP A 52 -22.55 3.57 -12.79
C ASP A 52 -21.45 3.42 -11.73
N GLU A 53 -21.11 2.19 -11.34
CA GLU A 53 -20.00 1.91 -10.42
C GLU A 53 -18.66 2.31 -11.05
N VAL A 54 -18.46 1.99 -12.34
CA VAL A 54 -17.26 2.41 -13.09
C VAL A 54 -17.18 3.94 -13.20
N ARG A 55 -18.33 4.61 -13.38
CA ARG A 55 -18.39 6.08 -13.45
C ARG A 55 -18.09 6.71 -12.09
N ALA A 56 -18.67 6.19 -11.01
CA ALA A 56 -18.40 6.64 -9.64
C ALA A 56 -16.91 6.47 -9.29
N LEU A 57 -16.31 5.33 -9.67
CA LEU A 57 -14.87 5.11 -9.54
C LEU A 57 -14.05 6.18 -10.28
N GLN A 58 -14.38 6.46 -11.54
CA GLN A 58 -13.64 7.46 -12.32
C GLN A 58 -13.70 8.87 -11.73
N LEU A 59 -14.83 9.20 -11.08
CA LEU A 59 -15.00 10.47 -10.37
C LEU A 59 -14.23 10.51 -9.05
N ALA A 60 -14.10 9.38 -8.36
CA ALA A 60 -13.36 9.28 -7.10
C ALA A 60 -11.84 9.27 -7.29
N LEU A 61 -11.34 8.89 -8.47
CA LEU A 61 -9.91 8.81 -8.74
C LEU A 61 -9.27 10.20 -8.93
N PRO A 62 -8.02 10.39 -8.46
CA PRO A 62 -7.31 11.64 -8.66
C PRO A 62 -7.16 11.95 -10.16
N GLY A 63 -7.45 13.20 -10.52
CA GLY A 63 -7.30 13.69 -11.88
C GLY A 63 -5.85 13.90 -12.28
N ARG A 64 -5.64 14.22 -13.57
CA ARG A 64 -4.33 14.39 -14.21
C ARG A 64 -3.37 15.39 -13.53
N ARG A 65 -3.92 16.38 -12.83
CA ARG A 65 -3.17 17.46 -12.16
C ARG A 65 -2.68 17.08 -10.75
N ALA A 66 -3.19 15.99 -10.18
CA ALA A 66 -2.75 15.54 -8.87
C ALA A 66 -1.34 14.93 -8.94
N ALA A 67 -0.67 14.81 -7.80
CA ALA A 67 0.55 14.00 -7.71
C ALA A 67 0.20 12.51 -7.96
N SER A 68 1.16 11.74 -8.48
CA SER A 68 1.00 10.30 -8.66
C SER A 68 0.66 9.63 -7.32
N PRO A 69 -0.44 8.87 -7.23
CA PRO A 69 -0.92 8.37 -5.95
C PRO A 69 -0.10 7.17 -5.42
N LEU A 70 -0.03 7.07 -4.09
CA LEU A 70 0.19 5.82 -3.37
C LEU A 70 -1.14 5.07 -3.27
N LEU A 71 -1.12 3.76 -3.48
CA LEU A 71 -2.33 2.94 -3.43
C LEU A 71 -2.32 2.04 -2.19
N GLY A 72 -3.14 2.40 -1.21
CA GLY A 72 -3.44 1.65 -0.02
C GLY A 72 -4.43 0.51 -0.29
N ILE A 73 -4.09 -0.72 0.09
CA ILE A 73 -4.96 -1.89 -0.04
C ILE A 73 -5.03 -2.56 1.33
N GLY A 74 -6.24 -2.74 1.86
CA GLY A 74 -6.47 -3.44 3.11
C GLY A 74 -7.90 -3.96 3.16
N ASP A 75 -8.32 -4.58 4.25
CA ASP A 75 -9.72 -5.00 4.45
C ASP A 75 -10.41 -4.09 5.48
N ALA A 76 -11.62 -4.48 5.90
CA ALA A 76 -12.38 -3.72 6.89
C ALA A 76 -11.69 -3.60 8.25
N HIS A 77 -10.89 -4.60 8.64
CA HIS A 77 -10.10 -4.58 9.88
C HIS A 77 -8.83 -3.73 9.70
N ALA A 78 -8.20 -3.82 8.54
CA ALA A 78 -6.98 -3.09 8.20
C ALA A 78 -7.21 -1.94 7.21
N ALA A 79 -8.24 -1.13 7.43
CA ALA A 79 -8.68 -0.17 6.42
C ALA A 79 -7.60 0.91 6.17
N PRO A 80 -7.05 1.05 4.95
CA PRO A 80 -5.96 1.99 4.66
C PRO A 80 -6.33 3.45 4.91
N ARG A 81 -7.64 3.78 4.92
CA ARG A 81 -8.17 5.10 5.30
C ARG A 81 -7.73 5.56 6.69
N ALA A 82 -7.47 4.62 7.61
CA ALA A 82 -6.94 4.95 8.94
C ALA A 82 -5.53 5.56 8.88
N LEU A 83 -4.81 5.40 7.76
CA LEU A 83 -3.54 6.07 7.50
C LEU A 83 -3.70 7.54 7.08
N ALA A 84 -4.93 8.06 6.98
CA ALA A 84 -5.19 9.46 6.71
C ALA A 84 -5.96 10.02 7.91
N ALA A 85 -5.24 10.63 8.84
CA ALA A 85 -5.75 11.04 10.16
C ALA A 85 -6.86 12.11 10.19
N LEU A 86 -7.31 12.65 9.06
CA LEU A 86 -8.46 13.56 9.08
C LEU A 86 -9.76 12.73 9.14
N PRO A 87 -10.64 12.89 10.15
CA PRO A 87 -12.01 12.36 10.01
C PRO A 87 -12.66 12.99 8.77
N PRO A 88 -13.55 12.28 8.08
CA PRO A 88 -14.16 12.82 6.87
C PRO A 88 -14.95 14.08 7.22
N ASP A 89 -14.72 15.17 6.49
CA ASP A 89 -15.72 16.21 6.36
C ASP A 89 -16.89 15.58 5.59
N GLY A 90 -17.88 15.10 6.33
CA GLY A 90 -19.09 14.48 5.80
C GLY A 90 -19.15 12.97 6.00
N ASP A 91 -20.39 12.48 5.91
CA ASP A 91 -20.86 11.13 6.20
C ASP A 91 -20.39 10.08 5.17
N ALA A 92 -19.09 10.04 4.89
CA ALA A 92 -18.48 9.08 3.97
C ALA A 92 -18.46 7.70 4.63
N SER A 93 -19.60 7.02 4.48
CA SER A 93 -19.88 5.67 4.97
C SER A 93 -18.67 4.75 4.90
N ALA A 94 -18.48 3.97 5.96
CA ALA A 94 -17.50 2.90 6.08
C ALA A 94 -17.52 1.90 4.89
N ALA A 95 -18.54 1.95 4.03
CA ALA A 95 -18.82 1.09 2.88
C ALA A 95 -18.21 1.51 1.52
N ALA A 96 -17.53 2.66 1.42
CA ALA A 96 -16.91 3.07 0.15
C ALA A 96 -15.76 2.12 -0.23
N PHE A 97 -15.87 1.49 -1.41
CA PHE A 97 -14.87 0.55 -1.94
C PHE A 97 -13.56 1.27 -2.33
N TRP A 98 -13.66 2.53 -2.74
CA TRP A 98 -12.55 3.41 -3.10
C TRP A 98 -12.67 4.76 -2.39
N GLU A 99 -11.54 5.24 -1.91
CA GLU A 99 -11.44 6.57 -1.32
C GLU A 99 -10.10 7.20 -1.72
N ALA A 100 -10.12 8.38 -2.33
CA ALA A 100 -8.91 9.15 -2.61
C ALA A 100 -8.77 10.25 -1.57
N ARG A 101 -7.61 10.30 -0.91
CA ARG A 101 -7.31 11.34 0.09
C ARG A 101 -5.99 12.02 -0.19
N GLN A 102 -5.96 13.33 -0.03
CA GLN A 102 -4.72 14.09 -0.11
C GLN A 102 -4.08 14.13 1.28
N VAL A 103 -2.84 13.69 1.40
CA VAL A 103 -2.09 13.65 2.67
C VAL A 103 -0.69 14.20 2.42
N GLY A 104 -0.38 15.37 2.97
CA GLY A 104 0.97 15.96 2.87
C GLY A 104 1.50 16.13 1.45
N GLY A 105 0.64 16.44 0.47
CA GLY A 105 1.01 16.57 -0.95
C GLY A 105 1.03 15.25 -1.74
N LEU A 106 0.83 14.10 -1.07
CA LEU A 106 0.61 12.81 -1.70
C LEU A 106 -0.88 12.53 -1.85
N VAL A 107 -1.23 11.63 -2.76
CA VAL A 107 -2.59 11.09 -2.84
C VAL A 107 -2.56 9.64 -2.38
N LEU A 108 -3.28 9.31 -1.32
CA LEU A 108 -3.52 7.94 -0.88
C LEU A 108 -4.85 7.47 -1.47
N LEU A 109 -4.79 6.51 -2.38
CA LEU A 109 -5.95 5.83 -2.90
C LEU A 109 -6.18 4.56 -2.06
N SER A 110 -7.24 4.53 -1.26
CA SER A 110 -7.57 3.42 -0.36
C SER A 110 -8.57 2.47 -1.00
N LEU A 111 -8.24 1.18 -1.02
CA LEU A 111 -9.13 0.09 -1.40
C LEU A 111 -9.41 -0.77 -0.16
N THR A 112 -10.69 -0.87 0.20
CA THR A 112 -11.14 -1.73 1.30
C THR A 112 -11.72 -3.01 0.73
N LEU A 113 -11.07 -4.13 1.02
CA LEU A 113 -11.47 -5.44 0.56
C LEU A 113 -12.74 -5.91 1.27
N PRO A 114 -13.69 -6.48 0.52
CA PRO A 114 -14.88 -7.10 1.11
C PRO A 114 -14.48 -8.32 1.96
N PRO A 115 -15.26 -8.67 3.00
CA PRO A 115 -15.05 -9.90 3.76
C PRO A 115 -15.15 -11.14 2.85
N ILE A 116 -14.49 -12.23 3.27
CA ILE A 116 -14.35 -13.45 2.47
C ILE A 116 -15.72 -14.12 2.21
N ASP A 117 -16.65 -14.03 3.15
CA ASP A 117 -17.92 -14.76 3.14
C ASP A 117 -19.04 -14.08 2.31
N GLY A 118 -18.74 -12.98 1.63
CA GLY A 118 -19.70 -12.24 0.79
C GLY A 118 -19.84 -12.85 -0.61
N LEU A 119 -20.81 -13.74 -0.79
CA LEU A 119 -20.97 -14.61 -1.98
C LEU A 119 -21.02 -13.91 -3.35
N ASP A 120 -21.42 -12.63 -3.47
CA ASP A 120 -21.49 -11.94 -4.78
C ASP A 120 -21.04 -10.47 -4.80
N GLY A 121 -21.27 -9.72 -3.73
CA GLY A 121 -20.93 -8.29 -3.67
C GLY A 121 -19.42 -8.04 -3.68
N GLY A 122 -18.63 -9.01 -3.19
CA GLY A 122 -17.18 -8.87 -3.15
C GLY A 122 -16.51 -9.06 -4.50
N ALA A 123 -16.98 -10.02 -5.30
CA ALA A 123 -16.44 -10.32 -6.62
C ALA A 123 -16.66 -9.15 -7.60
N ARG A 124 -17.87 -8.57 -7.64
CA ARG A 124 -18.17 -7.40 -8.49
C ARG A 124 -17.28 -6.20 -8.15
N ARG A 125 -17.08 -5.94 -6.86
CA ARG A 125 -16.18 -4.87 -6.40
C ARG A 125 -14.73 -5.13 -6.85
N LEU A 126 -14.24 -6.36 -6.74
CA LEU A 126 -12.91 -6.72 -7.27
C LEU A 126 -12.81 -6.49 -8.79
N GLY A 127 -13.91 -6.62 -9.53
CA GLY A 127 -14.02 -6.24 -10.94
C GLY A 127 -13.67 -4.80 -11.29
N LEU A 128 -13.85 -3.86 -10.35
CA LEU A 128 -13.48 -2.45 -10.51
C LEU A 128 -11.96 -2.23 -10.50
N TRP A 129 -11.18 -3.18 -9.99
CA TRP A 129 -9.73 -3.09 -9.88
C TRP A 129 -9.01 -2.80 -11.21
N PRO A 130 -9.17 -3.59 -12.29
CA PRO A 130 -8.55 -3.28 -13.58
C PRO A 130 -9.07 -1.97 -14.20
N HIS A 131 -10.31 -1.56 -13.91
CA HIS A 131 -10.83 -0.26 -14.33
C HIS A 131 -10.10 0.89 -13.63
N ALA A 132 -9.80 0.76 -12.33
CA ALA A 132 -9.05 1.74 -11.57
C ALA A 132 -7.62 1.88 -12.09
N LEU A 133 -6.92 0.76 -12.27
CA LEU A 133 -5.57 0.75 -12.85
C LEU A 133 -5.55 1.40 -14.25
N ARG A 134 -6.58 1.16 -15.07
CA ARG A 134 -6.71 1.79 -16.39
C ARG A 134 -6.94 3.30 -16.31
N ALA A 135 -7.77 3.76 -15.38
CA ALA A 135 -7.99 5.19 -15.18
C ALA A 135 -6.72 5.88 -14.66
N LEU A 136 -6.04 5.30 -13.67
CA LEU A 136 -4.75 5.78 -13.15
C LEU A 136 -3.67 5.84 -14.25
N ALA A 137 -3.56 4.80 -15.07
CA ALA A 137 -2.63 4.77 -16.19
C ALA A 137 -2.91 5.84 -17.26
N ARG A 138 -4.16 6.29 -17.40
CA ARG A 138 -4.54 7.40 -18.28
C ARG A 138 -4.23 8.76 -17.66
N HIS A 139 -4.48 8.91 -16.36
CA HIS A 139 -4.25 10.15 -15.65
C HIS A 139 -2.74 10.42 -15.46
N HIS A 140 -1.97 9.40 -15.13
CA HIS A 140 -0.52 9.50 -14.90
C HIS A 140 0.24 8.54 -15.85
N PRO A 141 0.44 8.92 -17.13
CA PRO A 141 1.03 8.02 -18.12
C PRO A 141 2.47 7.62 -17.82
N SER A 142 3.28 8.53 -17.28
CA SER A 142 4.68 8.30 -16.94
C SER A 142 4.85 7.50 -15.65
N GLN A 143 4.03 7.76 -14.63
CA GLN A 143 4.05 7.06 -13.34
C GLN A 143 2.63 6.84 -12.80
N PRO A 144 1.95 5.75 -13.20
CA PRO A 144 0.56 5.48 -12.82
C PRO A 144 0.34 5.40 -11.31
N LEU A 145 1.33 4.85 -10.61
CA LEU A 145 1.36 4.68 -9.16
C LEU A 145 2.77 4.99 -8.67
N GLN A 146 2.87 5.67 -7.53
CA GLN A 146 4.13 5.86 -6.83
C GLN A 146 4.56 4.58 -6.11
N GLY A 147 3.60 3.82 -5.58
CA GLY A 147 3.82 2.58 -4.83
C GLY A 147 2.53 2.00 -4.28
N LEU A 148 2.63 0.80 -3.71
CA LEU A 148 1.55 0.13 -3.00
C LEU A 148 1.81 0.15 -1.50
N VAL A 149 0.75 0.33 -0.72
CA VAL A 149 0.75 0.23 0.74
C VAL A 149 -0.24 -0.86 1.12
N LEU A 150 0.25 -2.04 1.46
CA LEU A 150 -0.61 -3.14 1.90
C LEU A 150 -0.82 -3.02 3.40
N CYS A 151 -2.08 -3.07 3.83
CA CYS A 151 -2.49 -2.96 5.22
C CYS A 151 -3.03 -4.31 5.68
N ILE A 152 -2.55 -4.79 6.83
CA ILE A 152 -3.05 -6.00 7.49
C ILE A 152 -3.14 -5.76 8.99
N ALA A 153 -4.20 -6.26 9.63
CA ALA A 153 -4.35 -6.13 11.07
C ALA A 153 -3.35 -7.03 11.80
N ALA A 154 -2.80 -6.55 12.91
CA ALA A 154 -1.86 -7.32 13.72
C ALA A 154 -2.45 -8.66 14.18
N ALA A 155 -3.72 -8.66 14.56
CA ALA A 155 -4.45 -9.88 14.93
C ALA A 155 -4.47 -10.90 13.79
N ASP A 156 -4.67 -10.46 12.55
CA ASP A 156 -4.76 -11.33 11.38
C ASP A 156 -3.41 -11.97 11.00
N LEU A 157 -2.30 -11.28 11.26
CA LEU A 157 -0.95 -11.86 11.13
C LEU A 157 -0.65 -12.91 12.21
N LEU A 158 -1.30 -12.81 13.37
CA LEU A 158 -1.17 -13.77 14.48
C LEU A 158 -2.18 -14.93 14.40
N ARG A 159 -3.12 -14.89 13.46
CA ARG A 159 -4.10 -15.97 13.26
C ARG A 159 -3.43 -17.29 12.92
N ASP A 160 -4.25 -18.34 12.98
CA ASP A 160 -3.93 -19.65 12.47
C ASP A 160 -3.47 -19.60 11.00
N THR A 161 -2.67 -20.60 10.61
CA THR A 161 -2.01 -20.62 9.30
C THR A 161 -3.00 -20.49 8.14
N ALA A 162 -4.18 -21.14 8.20
CA ALA A 162 -5.11 -21.14 7.08
C ALA A 162 -5.74 -19.75 6.88
N GLY A 163 -6.30 -19.15 7.94
CA GLY A 163 -6.90 -17.81 7.87
C GLY A 163 -5.89 -16.76 7.42
N ARG A 164 -4.69 -16.79 8.00
CA ARG A 164 -3.59 -15.88 7.64
C ARG A 164 -3.18 -15.99 6.18
N THR A 165 -3.03 -17.22 5.67
CA THR A 165 -2.63 -17.48 4.27
C THR A 165 -3.65 -16.89 3.29
N ILE A 166 -4.93 -17.09 3.56
CA ILE A 166 -6.01 -16.60 2.67
C ILE A 166 -5.97 -15.07 2.59
N GLN A 167 -5.86 -14.39 3.72
CA GLN A 167 -5.89 -12.93 3.76
C GLN A 167 -4.65 -12.31 3.10
N LEU A 168 -3.46 -12.81 3.45
CA LEU A 168 -2.22 -12.38 2.82
C LEU A 168 -2.21 -12.66 1.32
N GLY A 169 -2.69 -13.85 0.90
CA GLY A 169 -2.80 -14.21 -0.51
C GLY A 169 -3.71 -13.27 -1.32
N ARG A 170 -4.79 -12.74 -0.71
CA ARG A 170 -5.64 -11.73 -1.36
C ARG A 170 -4.90 -10.42 -1.60
N LEU A 171 -4.19 -9.91 -0.59
CA LEU A 171 -3.40 -8.69 -0.70
C LEU A 171 -2.28 -8.84 -1.73
N THR A 172 -1.54 -9.95 -1.66
CA THR A 172 -0.45 -10.26 -2.58
C THR A 172 -0.94 -10.41 -4.02
N ARG A 173 -2.07 -11.09 -4.25
CA ARG A 173 -2.66 -11.21 -5.59
C ARG A 173 -2.98 -9.85 -6.21
N LEU A 174 -3.51 -8.91 -5.43
CA LEU A 174 -3.79 -7.56 -5.93
C LEU A 174 -2.50 -6.80 -6.26
N ALA A 175 -1.45 -6.96 -5.46
CA ALA A 175 -0.14 -6.39 -5.74
C ALA A 175 0.46 -6.94 -7.04
N HIS A 176 0.43 -8.26 -7.26
CA HIS A 176 0.86 -8.89 -8.52
C HIS A 176 0.02 -8.42 -9.70
N GLN A 177 -1.30 -8.35 -9.53
CA GLN A 177 -2.22 -7.84 -10.55
C GLN A 177 -1.94 -6.37 -10.91
N ALA A 178 -1.59 -5.52 -9.93
CA ALA A 178 -1.17 -4.14 -10.18
C ALA A 178 0.08 -4.11 -11.07
N CYS A 179 1.11 -4.88 -10.70
CA CYS A 179 2.39 -4.91 -11.40
C CYS A 179 2.22 -5.48 -12.82
N GLY A 180 1.47 -6.58 -12.98
CA GLY A 180 1.17 -7.19 -14.28
C GLY A 180 0.31 -6.29 -15.19
N GLY A 181 -0.73 -5.67 -14.64
CA GLY A 181 -1.61 -4.76 -15.38
C GLY A 181 -0.92 -3.48 -15.83
N LEU A 182 -0.12 -2.87 -14.96
CA LEU A 182 0.65 -1.66 -15.27
C LEU A 182 1.93 -1.95 -16.05
N GLY A 183 2.42 -3.19 -16.00
CA GLY A 183 3.65 -3.64 -16.64
C GLY A 183 4.92 -3.04 -16.02
N THR A 184 4.88 -2.73 -14.73
CA THR A 184 5.97 -2.11 -13.97
C THR A 184 6.10 -2.78 -12.61
N ALA A 185 7.33 -3.02 -12.14
CA ALA A 185 7.57 -3.44 -10.76
C ALA A 185 7.29 -2.25 -9.83
N LEU A 186 6.33 -2.42 -8.92
CA LEU A 186 5.94 -1.37 -7.98
C LEU A 186 6.64 -1.56 -6.64
N PRO A 187 7.09 -0.47 -5.99
CA PRO A 187 7.51 -0.54 -4.59
C PRO A 187 6.30 -0.87 -3.71
N VAL A 188 6.46 -1.81 -2.78
CA VAL A 188 5.41 -2.29 -1.87
C VAL A 188 5.86 -2.11 -0.43
N HIS A 189 5.05 -1.40 0.34
CA HIS A 189 5.21 -1.24 1.78
C HIS A 189 4.14 -2.06 2.50
N LEU A 190 4.51 -2.74 3.57
CA LEU A 190 3.54 -3.39 4.45
C LEU A 190 3.33 -2.53 5.69
N VAL A 191 2.08 -2.30 6.04
CA VAL A 191 1.67 -1.60 7.25
C VAL A 191 0.84 -2.55 8.09
N VAL A 192 1.35 -2.89 9.27
CA VAL A 192 0.63 -3.65 10.28
C VAL A 192 -0.21 -2.67 11.09
N THR A 193 -1.52 -2.74 10.88
CA THR A 193 -2.50 -1.87 11.53
C THR A 193 -3.04 -2.49 12.81
N GLN A 194 -3.80 -1.70 13.56
CA GLN A 194 -4.56 -2.16 14.72
C GLN A 194 -3.71 -2.73 15.86
N LEU A 195 -2.51 -2.20 16.10
CA LEU A 195 -1.68 -2.68 17.23
C LEU A 195 -2.38 -2.63 18.59
N GLN A 196 -3.36 -1.74 18.77
CA GLN A 196 -4.15 -1.65 19.99
C GLN A 196 -5.02 -2.89 20.28
N THR A 197 -5.22 -3.78 19.31
CA THR A 197 -5.93 -5.05 19.55
C THR A 197 -5.03 -6.10 20.20
N LEU A 198 -3.70 -5.89 20.20
CA LEU A 198 -2.77 -6.81 20.84
C LEU A 198 -2.88 -6.68 22.35
N ARG A 199 -2.83 -7.81 23.05
CA ARG A 199 -2.88 -7.82 24.52
C ARG A 199 -1.69 -7.07 25.09
N GLY A 200 -1.93 -6.31 26.15
CA GLY A 200 -0.93 -5.48 26.80
C GLY A 200 -0.56 -4.17 26.10
N TYR A 201 -1.12 -3.87 24.91
CA TYR A 201 -0.89 -2.59 24.25
C TYR A 201 -1.32 -1.39 25.10
N ALA A 202 -2.49 -1.45 25.75
CA ALA A 202 -3.00 -0.34 26.56
C ALA A 202 -2.05 0.03 27.70
N SER A 203 -1.48 -0.97 28.38
CA SER A 203 -0.48 -0.80 29.42
C SER A 203 0.85 -0.26 28.88
N PHE A 204 1.22 -0.66 27.65
CA PHE A 204 2.40 -0.14 26.96
C PHE A 204 2.22 1.33 26.53
N GLU A 205 1.05 1.67 25.99
CA GLU A 205 0.68 3.02 25.57
C GLU A 205 0.65 3.99 26.75
N ALA A 206 0.10 3.58 27.89
CA ALA A 206 0.00 4.40 29.10
C ALA A 206 1.37 4.81 29.68
N MET A 207 2.43 4.07 29.37
CA MET A 207 3.80 4.37 29.82
C MET A 207 4.59 5.20 28.82
N LEU A 208 4.10 5.36 27.59
CA LEU A 208 4.80 6.13 26.60
C LEU A 208 4.47 7.62 26.73
N PRO A 209 5.49 8.50 26.66
CA PRO A 209 5.25 9.93 26.61
C PRO A 209 4.59 10.30 25.27
N PRO A 210 3.77 11.37 25.21
CA PRO A 210 3.04 11.76 24.00
C PRO A 210 3.97 11.96 22.79
N GLU A 211 5.19 12.43 23.01
CA GLU A 211 6.19 12.66 21.97
C GLU A 211 6.62 11.36 21.26
N ALA A 212 6.48 10.20 21.92
CA ALA A 212 6.79 8.91 21.31
C ALA A 212 5.84 8.59 20.14
N PHE A 213 4.61 9.13 20.16
CA PHE A 213 3.63 8.98 19.09
C PHE A 213 3.81 9.98 17.94
N GLY A 214 4.71 10.95 18.09
CA GLY A 214 5.04 11.91 17.03
C GLY A 214 5.92 11.35 15.90
N GLN A 215 6.40 10.10 16.00
CA GLN A 215 7.26 9.47 15.00
C GLN A 215 6.70 8.13 14.51
N PRO A 216 6.66 7.87 13.19
CA PRO A 216 6.21 6.60 12.65
C PRO A 216 7.09 5.45 13.13
N TRP A 217 6.49 4.41 13.71
CA TRP A 217 7.19 3.18 14.05
C TRP A 217 7.30 2.29 12.82
N GLY A 218 8.51 2.11 12.32
CA GLY A 218 8.80 1.29 11.15
C GLY A 218 10.10 1.67 10.46
N MET A 219 10.44 0.90 9.45
CA MET A 219 11.71 1.02 8.75
C MET A 219 11.59 0.62 7.28
N ARG A 220 12.30 1.35 6.44
CA ARG A 220 12.48 1.01 5.03
C ARG A 220 13.51 -0.10 4.92
N HIS A 221 13.29 -0.99 3.97
CA HIS A 221 14.31 -1.98 3.62
C HIS A 221 15.56 -1.24 3.09
N PRO A 222 16.78 -1.55 3.57
CA PRO A 222 18.00 -0.84 3.18
C PRO A 222 18.40 -1.03 1.72
N GLY A 223 17.68 -1.86 0.96
CA GLY A 223 17.95 -2.14 -0.45
C GLY A 223 19.10 -3.14 -0.62
N GLY A 224 19.42 -3.48 -1.87
CA GLY A 224 20.61 -4.26 -2.22
C GLY A 224 20.54 -5.77 -2.01
N SER A 225 19.54 -6.28 -1.27
CA SER A 225 19.42 -7.72 -1.04
C SER A 225 18.63 -8.41 -2.15
N ARG A 226 19.30 -9.27 -2.91
CA ARG A 226 18.70 -10.26 -3.80
C ARG A 226 18.46 -11.58 -3.03
N ALA A 227 18.18 -11.47 -1.73
CA ALA A 227 17.99 -12.60 -0.84
C ALA A 227 16.90 -13.53 -1.38
N LEU A 228 17.22 -14.82 -1.42
CA LEU A 228 16.31 -15.86 -1.88
C LEU A 228 15.37 -16.33 -0.77
N ARG A 229 15.68 -16.04 0.49
CA ARG A 229 14.90 -16.48 1.65
C ARG A 229 14.15 -15.31 2.31
N PRO A 230 12.86 -15.48 2.65
CA PRO A 230 12.08 -14.46 3.35
C PRO A 230 12.69 -13.96 4.66
N GLU A 231 13.32 -14.85 5.43
CA GLU A 231 13.96 -14.51 6.72
C GLU A 231 15.12 -13.54 6.56
N ASP A 232 16.01 -13.80 5.59
CA ASP A 232 17.18 -12.95 5.32
C ASP A 232 16.75 -11.58 4.78
N LEU A 233 15.61 -11.54 4.10
CA LEU A 233 14.99 -10.33 3.61
C LEU A 233 14.35 -9.54 4.78
N LEU A 234 13.65 -10.21 5.69
CA LEU A 234 12.95 -9.57 6.81
C LEU A 234 13.90 -9.05 7.91
N ALA A 235 14.95 -9.81 8.25
CA ALA A 235 15.79 -9.57 9.42
C ALA A 235 16.39 -8.14 9.50
N PRO A 236 16.94 -7.55 8.41
CA PRO A 236 17.46 -6.18 8.44
C PRO A 236 16.41 -5.12 8.81
N VAL A 237 15.12 -5.44 8.63
CA VAL A 237 14.01 -4.53 8.94
C VAL A 237 13.38 -4.86 10.30
N PHE A 238 13.20 -6.13 10.62
CA PHE A 238 12.43 -6.53 11.81
C PHE A 238 13.28 -6.53 13.09
N GLU A 239 14.53 -7.00 13.04
CA GLU A 239 15.37 -7.13 14.24
C GLU A 239 15.65 -5.77 14.92
N PRO A 240 16.00 -4.68 14.21
CA PRO A 240 16.23 -3.40 14.87
C PRO A 240 14.95 -2.80 15.48
N LEU A 241 13.78 -3.11 14.93
CA LEU A 241 12.50 -2.70 15.50
C LEU A 241 12.21 -3.47 16.80
N MET A 242 12.53 -4.77 16.83
CA MET A 242 12.38 -5.61 18.01
C MET A 242 13.38 -5.25 19.11
N GLU A 243 14.62 -4.95 18.77
CA GLU A 243 15.65 -4.51 19.72
C GLU A 243 15.23 -3.20 20.40
N ARG A 244 14.75 -2.23 19.62
CA ARG A 244 14.23 -0.97 20.15
C ARG A 244 13.02 -1.17 21.05
N LEU A 245 12.09 -2.03 20.64
CA LEU A 245 10.91 -2.38 21.44
C LEU A 245 11.28 -3.10 22.75
N HIS A 246 12.28 -3.98 22.71
CA HIS A 246 12.81 -4.66 23.88
C HIS A 246 13.47 -3.67 24.85
N GLY A 247 14.29 -2.74 24.34
CA GLY A 247 14.89 -1.67 25.14
C GLY A 247 13.85 -0.80 25.83
N LEU A 248 12.78 -0.41 25.12
CA LEU A 248 11.65 0.33 25.70
C LEU A 248 11.00 -0.45 26.84
N ARG A 249 10.72 -1.75 26.64
CA ARG A 249 10.17 -2.62 27.68
C ARG A 249 11.08 -2.66 28.90
N LEU A 250 12.39 -2.83 28.72
CA LEU A 250 13.33 -2.85 29.84
C LEU A 250 13.33 -1.52 30.61
N GLY A 251 13.32 -0.39 29.90
CA GLY A 251 13.21 0.94 30.51
C GLY A 251 11.94 1.08 31.36
N MET A 252 10.78 0.72 30.82
CA MET A 252 9.49 0.78 31.55
C MET A 252 9.44 -0.15 32.76
N LEU A 253 10.20 -1.26 32.76
CA LEU A 253 10.27 -2.17 33.91
C LEU A 253 11.10 -1.60 35.07
N LEU A 254 12.02 -0.66 34.81
CA LEU A 254 12.81 0.02 35.84
C LEU A 254 11.95 0.94 36.71
N ASP A 255 10.84 1.47 36.16
CA ASP A 255 9.85 2.27 36.90
C ASP A 255 9.01 1.41 37.88
N ALA A 256 9.38 0.14 38.06
CA ALA A 256 8.78 -0.83 38.96
C ALA A 256 7.24 -0.90 38.90
N PRO A 257 6.62 -0.98 37.71
CA PRO A 257 5.16 -0.97 37.59
C PRO A 257 4.52 -2.17 38.32
N PRO A 258 3.21 -2.14 38.62
CA PRO A 258 2.53 -3.25 39.27
C PRO A 258 2.61 -4.54 38.44
N LEU A 259 2.58 -5.70 39.11
CA LEU A 259 2.77 -7.01 38.45
C LEU A 259 1.87 -7.27 37.21
N PRO A 260 0.56 -6.93 37.22
CA PRO A 260 -0.27 -7.12 36.03
C PRO A 260 0.26 -6.35 34.82
N MET A 261 0.74 -5.13 35.04
CA MET A 261 1.27 -4.27 34.00
C MET A 261 2.62 -4.77 33.48
N ARG A 262 3.48 -5.35 34.34
CA ARG A 262 4.72 -6.02 33.89
C ARG A 262 4.43 -7.16 32.93
N ARG A 263 3.41 -7.96 33.23
CA ARG A 263 2.96 -9.06 32.36
C ARG A 263 2.45 -8.52 31.03
N ASP A 264 1.63 -7.47 31.05
CA ASP A 264 1.10 -6.84 29.84
C ASP A 264 2.22 -6.32 28.92
N LEU A 265 3.20 -5.60 29.49
CA LEU A 265 4.37 -5.10 28.76
C LEU A 265 5.14 -6.25 28.10
N HIS A 266 5.30 -7.37 28.80
CA HIS A 266 5.91 -8.56 28.24
C HIS A 266 5.07 -9.16 27.11
N GLU A 267 3.78 -9.39 27.36
CA GLU A 267 2.84 -10.01 26.42
C GLU A 267 2.68 -9.23 25.11
N PHE A 268 2.73 -7.89 25.16
CA PHE A 268 2.73 -7.05 23.97
C PHE A 268 3.98 -7.29 23.10
N VAL A 269 5.18 -7.25 23.69
CA VAL A 269 6.44 -7.45 22.95
C VAL A 269 6.53 -8.86 22.37
N GLU A 270 6.05 -9.88 23.08
CA GLU A 270 6.00 -11.24 22.55
C GLU A 270 5.01 -11.38 21.39
N GLN A 271 3.84 -10.73 21.45
CA GLN A 271 2.90 -10.72 20.32
C GLN A 271 3.49 -10.03 19.09
N VAL A 272 4.17 -8.90 19.25
CA VAL A 272 4.85 -8.24 18.12
C VAL A 272 5.91 -9.17 17.52
N ARG A 273 6.72 -9.83 18.36
CA ARG A 273 7.71 -10.83 17.91
C ARG A 273 7.05 -11.96 17.10
N GLY A 274 5.89 -12.42 17.54
CA GLY A 274 5.10 -13.47 16.89
C GLY A 274 4.64 -13.12 15.47
N LEU A 275 4.58 -11.83 15.12
CA LEU A 275 4.22 -11.38 13.75
C LEU A 275 5.24 -11.85 12.70
N ARG A 276 6.49 -12.12 13.11
CA ARG A 276 7.58 -12.56 12.21
C ARG A 276 7.14 -13.69 11.28
N THR A 277 6.50 -14.72 11.81
CA THR A 277 6.06 -15.88 11.02
C THR A 277 5.11 -15.49 9.91
N GLY A 278 4.13 -14.62 10.19
CA GLY A 278 3.19 -14.11 9.19
C GLY A 278 3.87 -13.21 8.16
N LEU A 279 4.84 -12.40 8.59
CA LEU A 279 5.63 -11.51 7.72
C LEU A 279 6.50 -12.31 6.75
N CYS A 280 7.22 -13.33 7.22
CA CYS A 280 8.01 -14.23 6.37
C CYS A 280 7.13 -14.96 5.36
N GLN A 281 5.98 -15.48 5.81
CA GLN A 281 5.02 -16.11 4.93
C GLN A 281 4.54 -15.16 3.82
N TRP A 282 4.24 -13.90 4.18
CA TRP A 282 3.82 -12.90 3.21
C TRP A 282 4.91 -12.59 2.18
N LEU A 283 6.16 -12.41 2.62
CA LEU A 283 7.30 -12.15 1.74
C LEU A 283 7.52 -13.29 0.74
N ASP A 284 7.34 -14.54 1.19
CA ASP A 284 7.42 -15.74 0.33
C ASP A 284 6.35 -15.69 -0.77
N MET A 285 5.09 -15.46 -0.41
CA MET A 285 4.01 -15.29 -1.38
C MET A 285 4.24 -14.09 -2.31
N LEU A 286 4.83 -13.00 -1.82
CA LEU A 286 5.10 -11.81 -2.63
C LEU A 286 6.15 -12.10 -3.71
N ALA A 287 7.14 -12.93 -3.40
CA ALA A 287 8.15 -13.40 -4.33
C ALA A 287 7.60 -14.43 -5.33
N ASP A 288 6.65 -15.27 -4.92
CA ASP A 288 6.01 -16.29 -5.75
C ASP A 288 4.84 -15.71 -6.58
N GLY A 289 5.17 -14.87 -7.57
CA GLY A 289 4.20 -14.27 -8.48
C GLY A 289 4.20 -14.90 -9.88
N PRO A 290 3.11 -14.74 -10.65
CA PRO A 290 2.96 -15.38 -11.95
C PRO A 290 3.94 -14.79 -13.01
N PRO A 291 4.91 -15.57 -13.51
CA PRO A 291 5.75 -15.14 -14.63
C PRO A 291 4.92 -15.09 -15.93
N PRO A 292 5.24 -14.23 -16.92
CA PRO A 292 6.36 -13.29 -17.00
C PRO A 292 6.01 -11.87 -16.48
N SER A 293 5.13 -11.73 -15.50
CA SER A 293 4.75 -10.41 -15.00
C SER A 293 5.87 -9.80 -14.14
N PRO A 294 6.03 -8.46 -14.15
CA PRO A 294 6.90 -7.80 -13.18
C PRO A 294 6.40 -8.10 -11.77
N LEU A 295 7.34 -8.42 -10.88
CA LEU A 295 7.02 -8.69 -9.48
C LEU A 295 7.05 -7.39 -8.64
N PRO A 296 6.22 -7.30 -7.59
CA PRO A 296 6.30 -6.25 -6.59
C PRO A 296 7.65 -6.30 -5.86
N HIS A 297 8.20 -5.13 -5.55
CA HIS A 297 9.44 -5.00 -4.80
C HIS A 297 9.14 -4.50 -3.39
N TRP A 298 9.37 -5.35 -2.38
CA TRP A 298 9.18 -4.94 -0.99
C TRP A 298 10.20 -3.89 -0.55
N GLN A 299 9.72 -2.83 0.09
CA GLN A 299 10.50 -1.61 0.39
C GLN A 299 10.43 -1.18 1.86
N GLY A 300 9.64 -1.86 2.71
CA GLY A 300 9.60 -1.55 4.14
C GLY A 300 8.42 -2.11 4.90
N LEU A 301 8.55 -2.06 6.22
CA LEU A 301 7.56 -2.50 7.20
C LEU A 301 7.27 -1.36 8.17
N PHE A 302 6.00 -1.11 8.43
CA PHE A 302 5.55 -0.08 9.34
C PHE A 302 4.40 -0.57 10.20
N PHE A 303 4.17 0.14 11.29
CA PHE A 303 3.22 -0.22 12.33
C PHE A 303 2.35 0.97 12.67
N THR A 304 1.06 0.74 12.94
CA THR A 304 0.13 1.78 13.39
C THR A 304 -0.94 1.23 14.32
N ALA A 305 -1.42 2.09 15.21
CA ALA A 305 -2.56 1.86 16.08
C ALA A 305 -3.71 2.83 15.74
N SER A 306 -4.87 2.66 16.38
CA SER A 306 -6.10 3.45 16.14
C SER A 306 -6.07 4.89 16.67
N ARG A 307 -4.97 5.34 17.28
CA ARG A 307 -4.74 6.76 17.60
C ARG A 307 -3.66 7.38 16.69
N PRO A 308 -3.83 7.40 15.36
CA PRO A 308 -2.88 8.12 14.54
C PRO A 308 -3.11 9.63 14.74
N GLU A 309 -2.25 10.30 15.50
CA GLU A 309 -2.08 11.73 15.30
C GLU A 309 -1.69 11.98 13.82
N ALA A 310 -2.21 13.05 13.23
CA ALA A 310 -1.98 13.36 11.82
C ALA A 310 -0.51 13.49 11.42
N ALA A 311 0.34 13.88 12.38
CA ALA A 311 1.79 13.93 12.21
C ALA A 311 2.40 12.53 11.98
N PHE A 312 1.92 11.51 12.69
CA PHE A 312 2.39 10.13 12.57
C PHE A 312 2.10 9.57 11.17
N THR A 313 0.88 9.77 10.67
CA THR A 313 0.46 9.27 9.35
C THR A 313 1.09 10.02 8.18
N THR A 314 1.24 11.35 8.32
CA THR A 314 1.83 12.16 7.27
C THR A 314 3.33 11.88 7.16
N GLY A 315 4.03 11.77 8.28
CA GLY A 315 5.43 11.37 8.33
C GLY A 315 5.66 9.94 7.82
N LEU A 316 4.74 9.01 8.09
CA LEU A 316 4.75 7.65 7.57
C LEU A 316 4.68 7.62 6.03
N LEU A 317 3.69 8.30 5.45
CA LEU A 317 3.47 8.35 4.00
C LEU A 317 4.63 9.05 3.28
N ALA A 318 5.14 10.16 3.83
CA ALA A 318 6.32 10.83 3.31
C ALA A 318 7.54 9.89 3.28
N ARG A 319 7.76 9.13 4.36
CA ARG A 319 8.86 8.16 4.45
C ARG A 319 8.71 7.01 3.44
N MET A 320 7.49 6.52 3.21
CA MET A 320 7.19 5.52 2.18
C MET A 320 7.46 6.06 0.76
N ALA A 321 6.99 7.27 0.47
CA ALA A 321 7.24 7.98 -0.80
C ALA A 321 8.72 8.35 -1.01
N GLY A 322 9.57 8.21 0.02
CA GLY A 322 10.97 8.63 -0.01
C GLY A 322 11.15 10.15 -0.02
N LEU A 323 10.13 10.89 0.43
CA LEU A 323 10.21 12.32 0.65
C LEU A 323 10.97 12.62 1.95
N PRO A 324 11.69 13.76 2.03
CA PRO A 324 12.30 14.19 3.29
C PRO A 324 11.22 14.32 4.38
N PRO A 325 11.56 14.05 5.65
CA PRO A 325 10.61 14.18 6.74
C PRO A 325 10.06 15.61 6.76
N SER A 326 8.74 15.75 6.81
CA SER A 326 8.10 17.06 7.02
C SER A 326 8.67 17.70 8.28
N PRO A 327 9.01 19.00 8.28
CA PRO A 327 9.44 19.68 9.50
C PRO A 327 8.36 19.50 10.57
N ARG A 328 8.77 19.21 11.80
CA ARG A 328 7.83 19.11 12.93
C ARG A 328 6.96 20.37 12.96
N PRO A 329 5.63 20.28 13.14
CA PRO A 329 4.87 21.46 13.51
C PRO A 329 5.52 22.04 14.77
N ALA A 330 5.86 23.33 14.73
CA ALA A 330 6.36 24.04 15.89
C ALA A 330 5.31 23.97 17.03
N PRO A 331 5.75 23.93 18.30
CA PRO A 331 4.86 23.81 19.45
C PRO A 331 3.82 24.94 19.53
#